data_AF-A0A0G1WGL2-F1
#
_entry.id   AF-A0A0G1WGL2-F1
#
_cell.length_a   1.000
_cell.length_b   1.000
_cell.length_c   1.000
_cell.angle_alpha   90.00
_cell.angle_beta   90.00
_cell.angle_gamma   90.00
#
_symmetry.space_group_name_H-M   'P 1'
#
loop_
_entity.id
_entity.type
_entity.pdbx_description
1 polymer ?
#
loop_
_entity_poly.entity_id
_entity_poly.type
_entity_poly.pdbx_seq_one_letter_code
_entity_poly.pdbx_strand_id
1 'polypeptide(L)' 'MQALEEIGMRKALRYVFFGLWQYLFAMMFVSPLRVWLLQLFGAKVGKNTVIERIRLLNLYRMGISGITIGNNCFL' A
#
# COMPACT_ATOMS: atom_id res chain seq x y z
N MET A 1 -26.30 5.19 -5.08
CA MET A 1 -25.17 5.58 -5.97
C MET A 1 -24.75 4.32 -6.70
N GLN A 2 -24.93 4.25 -8.04
CA GLN A 2 -24.69 3.02 -8.84
C GLN A 2 -23.37 2.32 -8.51
N ALA A 3 -22.29 3.08 -8.28
CA ALA A 3 -20.98 2.53 -7.94
C ALA A 3 -20.95 1.68 -6.65
N LEU A 4 -21.76 2.01 -5.63
CA LEU A 4 -21.82 1.25 -4.38
C LEU A 4 -22.60 -0.07 -4.55
N GLU A 5 -23.60 -0.07 -5.43
CA GLU A 5 -24.42 -1.25 -5.74
C GLU A 5 -23.61 -2.27 -6.57
N GLU A 6 -22.78 -1.80 -7.51
CA GLU A 6 -21.94 -2.67 -8.34
C GLU A 6 -20.74 -3.25 -7.58
N ILE A 7 -20.09 -2.45 -6.74
CA ILE A 7 -18.80 -2.82 -6.11
C ILE A 7 -19.02 -3.40 -4.70
N GLY A 8 -20.12 -3.03 -4.05
CA GLY A 8 -20.48 -3.41 -2.69
C GLY A 8 -19.79 -2.57 -1.60
N MET A 9 -20.53 -2.30 -0.51
CA MET A 9 -20.10 -1.43 0.59
C MET A 9 -18.74 -1.82 1.19
N ARG A 10 -18.46 -3.12 1.32
CA ARG A 10 -17.19 -3.62 1.88
C ARG A 10 -15.98 -3.19 1.06
N LYS A 11 -16.05 -3.27 -0.27
CA LYS A 11 -14.94 -2.88 -1.16
C LYS A 11 -14.79 -1.36 -1.19
N ALA A 12 -15.89 -0.62 -1.14
CA ALA A 12 -15.86 0.84 -1.05
C ALA A 12 -15.17 1.32 0.23
N LEU A 13 -15.52 0.75 1.39
CA LEU A 13 -14.85 1.07 2.66
C LEU A 13 -13.36 0.72 2.63
N ARG A 14 -12.98 -0.44 2.07
CA ARG A 14 -11.56 -0.79 1.90
C ARG A 14 -10.85 0.20 0.98
N TYR A 15 -11.49 0.64 -0.10
CA TYR A 15 -10.92 1.62 -1.02
C TYR A 15 -10.61 2.94 -0.32
N VAL A 16 -11.55 3.45 0.48
CA VAL A 16 -11.33 4.67 1.27
C VAL A 16 -10.22 4.48 2.30
N PHE A 17 -10.25 3.38 3.06
CA PHE A 17 -9.22 3.05 4.05
C PHE A 17 -7.81 3.03 3.43
N PHE A 18 -7.63 2.31 2.32
CA PHE A 18 -6.33 2.24 1.65
C PHE A 18 -5.94 3.55 0.97
N GLY A 19 -6.90 4.37 0.54
CA GLY A 19 -6.64 5.73 0.07
C GLY A 19 -6.01 6.61 1.16
N LEU A 20 -6.57 6.57 2.38
CA LEU A 20 -6.02 7.29 3.54
C LEU A 20 -4.65 6.74 3.94
N TRP A 21 -4.50 5.41 3.95
CA TRP A 21 -3.21 4.77 4.22
C TRP A 21 -2.15 5.16 3.18
N GLN A 22 -2.51 5.25 1.89
CA GLN A 22 -1.60 5.69 0.82
C GLN A 22 -1.16 7.15 1.01
N TYR A 23 -2.03 8.00 1.55
CA TYR A 23 -1.66 9.37 1.90
C TYR A 23 -0.63 9.40 3.04
N LEU A 24 -0.84 8.60 4.10
CA LEU A 24 0.15 8.41 5.18
C LEU A 24 1.49 7.93 4.63
N PHE A 25 1.48 6.93 3.76
CA PHE A 25 2.67 6.40 3.10
C PHE A 25 3.41 7.46 2.28
N ALA A 26 2.67 8.29 1.54
CA ALA A 26 3.23 9.35 0.70
C ALA A 26 3.84 10.52 1.50
N MET A 27 3.43 10.73 2.75
CA MET A 27 3.99 11.76 3.64
C MET A 27 5.35 11.34 4.23
N MET A 28 5.70 10.05 4.21
CA MET A 28 7.00 9.59 4.72
C MET A 28 8.12 10.12 3.83
N PHE A 29 9.14 10.72 4.46
CA PHE A 29 10.20 11.45 3.75
C PHE A 29 11.38 10.57 3.34
N VAL A 30 11.58 9.45 4.03
CA VAL A 30 12.74 8.56 3.82
C VAL A 30 12.30 7.13 3.58
N SER A 31 13.04 6.44 2.70
CA SER A 31 12.79 5.04 2.33
C SER A 31 12.65 4.09 3.53
N PRO A 32 13.51 4.14 4.58
CA PRO A 32 13.39 3.22 5.71
C PRO A 32 12.02 3.29 6.42
N LEU A 33 11.40 4.47 6.52
CA LEU A 33 10.07 4.61 7.10
C LEU A 33 8.99 3.98 6.22
N ARG A 34 9.10 4.13 4.88
CA ARG A 34 8.18 3.52 3.91
C ARG A 34 8.26 2.00 3.97
N VAL A 35 9.48 1.46 3.99
CA VAL A 35 9.74 0.01 4.14
C VAL A 35 9.16 -0.48 5.46
N TRP A 36 9.42 0.22 6.56
CA TRP A 36 8.90 -0.14 7.87
C TRP A 36 7.38 -0.15 7.92
N LEU A 37 6.71 0.88 7.37
CA LEU A 37 5.25 0.96 7.33
C LEU A 37 4.65 -0.19 6.49
N LEU A 38 5.26 -0.50 5.34
CA LEU A 38 4.84 -1.62 4.51
C LEU A 38 4.92 -2.94 5.28
N GLN A 39 6.05 -3.20 5.94
CA GLN A 39 6.28 -4.41 6.73
C GLN A 39 5.35 -4.50 7.94
N LEU A 40 5.10 -3.38 8.64
CA LEU A 40 4.16 -3.30 9.77
C LEU A 40 2.75 -3.76 9.37
N PHE A 41 2.32 -3.44 8.14
CA PHE A 41 1.03 -3.84 7.60
C PHE A 41 1.08 -5.17 6.81
N GLY A 42 2.17 -5.93 6.95
CA GLY A 42 2.29 -7.31 6.48
C GLY A 42 2.89 -7.49 5.09
N ALA A 43 3.38 -6.42 4.44
CA ALA A 43 4.10 -6.57 3.17
C ALA A 43 5.43 -7.29 3.39
N LYS A 44 5.85 -8.07 2.39
CA LYS A 44 7.16 -8.72 2.37
C LYS A 44 8.11 -7.85 1.56
N VAL A 45 9.06 -7.19 2.23
CA VAL A 45 10.07 -6.34 1.57
C VAL A 45 11.45 -6.97 1.78
N GLY A 46 12.15 -7.25 0.68
CA GLY A 46 13.50 -7.81 0.69
C GLY A 46 14.59 -6.84 1.15
N LYS A 47 15.79 -7.38 1.33
CA LYS A 47 16.97 -6.63 1.82
C LYS A 47 17.46 -5.63 0.77
N ASN A 48 18.12 -4.55 1.24
CA ASN A 48 18.74 -3.51 0.41
C ASN A 48 17.76 -2.86 -0.58
N THR A 49 16.49 -2.76 -0.20
CA THR A 49 15.46 -2.15 -1.04
C THR A 49 15.25 -0.69 -0.65
N VAL A 50 15.26 0.19 -1.66
CA VAL A 50 14.97 1.61 -1.52
C VAL A 50 13.61 1.88 -2.16
N ILE A 51 12.72 2.53 -1.41
CA ILE A 51 11.39 2.89 -1.87
C ILE A 51 11.25 4.40 -1.76
N GLU A 52 11.17 5.05 -2.91
CA GLU A 52 10.86 6.46 -3.06
C GLU A 52 9.34 6.68 -3.06
N ARG A 53 8.91 7.85 -3.56
CA ARG A 53 7.51 8.24 -3.56
C ARG A 53 6.73 7.51 -4.66
N ILE A 54 6.35 6.27 -4.39
CA ILE A 54 5.52 5.44 -5.27
C ILE A 54 4.02 5.49 -4.91
N ARG A 55 3.17 5.11 -5.86
CA ARG A 55 1.73 4.91 -5.64
C ARG A 55 1.38 3.44 -5.79
N LEU A 56 0.80 2.85 -4.74
CA LEU A 56 0.32 1.47 -4.78
C LEU A 56 -1.13 1.46 -5.24
N LEU A 57 -1.40 0.72 -6.32
CA LEU A 57 -2.71 0.63 -6.92
C LEU A 57 -3.44 -0.62 -6.43
N ASN A 58 -4.77 -0.58 -6.42
CA ASN A 58 -5.64 -1.73 -6.16
C ASN A 58 -5.45 -2.43 -4.79
N LEU A 59 -4.95 -1.70 -3.78
CA LEU A 59 -4.78 -2.22 -2.41
C LEU A 59 -6.09 -2.75 -1.80
N TYR A 60 -7.25 -2.21 -2.19
CA TYR A 60 -8.56 -2.65 -1.72
C TYR A 60 -8.91 -4.11 -2.07
N ARG A 61 -8.20 -4.73 -3.02
CA ARG A 61 -8.38 -6.14 -3.39
C ARG A 61 -7.66 -7.06 -2.40
N MET A 62 -6.32 -7.02 -2.40
CA MET A 62 -5.46 -7.93 -1.63
C MET A 62 -4.99 -7.36 -0.28
N GLY A 63 -5.02 -6.04 -0.10
CA GLY A 63 -4.40 -5.36 1.03
C GLY A 63 -2.87 -5.26 0.90
N ILE A 64 -2.24 -4.72 1.93
CA ILE A 64 -0.79 -4.48 1.99
C ILE A 64 -0.02 -5.80 2.14
N SER A 65 -0.60 -6.80 2.78
CA SER A 65 -0.03 -8.16 2.88
C SER A 65 0.12 -8.87 1.53
N GLY A 66 -0.59 -8.41 0.50
CA GLY A 66 -0.41 -8.88 -0.88
C GLY A 66 0.83 -8.32 -1.58
N ILE A 67 1.55 -7.37 -0.97
CA ILE A 67 2.74 -6.75 -1.56
C ILE A 67 3.97 -7.61 -1.25
N THR A 68 4.69 -7.99 -2.30
CA THR A 68 5.99 -8.64 -2.20
C THR A 68 6.99 -7.87 -3.05
N ILE A 69 8.09 -7.42 -2.44
CA ILE A 69 9.20 -6.73 -3.09
C ILE A 69 10.46 -7.56 -2.86
N GLY A 70 11.24 -7.77 -3.91
CA GLY A 70 12.46 -8.56 -3.89
C GLY A 70 13.62 -7.90 -3.14
N ASN A 71 14.78 -8.55 -3.19
CA ASN A 71 16.03 -7.98 -2.68
C ASN A 71 16.65 -7.02 -3.71
N ASN A 72 17.37 -6.00 -3.23
CA ASN A 72 18.12 -5.04 -4.05
C ASN A 72 17.24 -4.29 -5.07
N CYS A 73 16.02 -3.91 -4.67
CA CYS A 73 15.11 -3.14 -5.54
C CYS A 73 15.24 -1.64 -5.29
N PHE A 74 15.08 -0.84 -6.35
CA PHE A 74 14.87 0.60 -6.27
C PHE A 74 13.52 0.92 -6.91
N LEU A 75 12.59 1.45 -6.12
CA LEU A 75 11.20 1.73 -6.53
C LEU A 75 10.88 3.21 -6.36
#